data_AF-A0A211ZN93-F1
#
_entry.id   AF-A0A211ZN93-F1
#
_cell.length_a   1.000
_cell.length_b   1.000
_cell.length_c   1.000
_cell.angle_alpha   90.00
_cell.angle_beta   90.00
_cell.angle_gamma   90.00
#
_symmetry.space_group_name_H-M   'P 1'
#
loop_
_entity.id
_entity.type
_entity.pdbx_description
1 polymer ?
#
loop_
_entity_poly.entity_id
_entity_poly.type
_entity_poly.pdbx_seq_one_letter_code
_entity_poly.pdbx_strand_id
1 'polypeptide(L)'
;MLTRFLLAALLSFLMLGCSRSPPPASTVIAGTSVDVDAEFARLQASLAQEVPGAITDSAESGQRWAALAQRAVASRGQAIRRPQLLMVVDRNPAVQEMRLMLARPSGAWQSLGGARISTGQEGRHGYFITPTGVFPHTDAILDWRAEGTFNANGIRGLGLKGMRVWDFGWQTAERGWDADGGTAEIRLLVHATDPAVLEQRLGRPASKGCIRVPGPMNVFLDRHGILDSDYEAAAKADPRYEAVLRPDRSPTPLAGTMLVIVDSTAGLVAAAQPR
;
A
#
# COMPACT_ATOMS: atom_id res chain seq x y z
N MET A 1 -11.94 -86.58 -24.39
CA MET A 1 -11.51 -85.46 -25.25
C MET A 1 -12.03 -84.15 -24.65
N LEU A 2 -11.10 -83.23 -24.41
CA LEU A 2 -11.24 -81.76 -24.43
C LEU A 2 -12.12 -81.01 -23.40
N THR A 3 -11.40 -80.29 -22.52
CA THR A 3 -11.54 -78.85 -22.16
C THR A 3 -12.82 -78.34 -21.45
N ARG A 4 -12.80 -77.46 -20.44
CA ARG A 4 -11.91 -76.30 -20.18
C ARG A 4 -12.03 -75.79 -18.72
N PHE A 5 -10.94 -75.22 -18.25
CA PHE A 5 -10.66 -74.46 -17.01
C PHE A 5 -11.63 -73.32 -16.65
N LEU A 6 -11.78 -73.06 -15.35
CA LEU A 6 -11.62 -71.71 -14.79
C LEU A 6 -11.19 -71.81 -13.30
N LEU A 7 -10.02 -71.24 -13.00
CA LEU A 7 -9.38 -71.16 -11.69
C LEU A 7 -9.43 -69.68 -11.27
N ALA A 8 -10.01 -69.36 -10.11
CA ALA A 8 -9.95 -68.02 -9.51
C ALA A 8 -8.98 -68.06 -8.33
N ALA A 9 -7.84 -67.35 -8.45
CA ALA A 9 -6.84 -67.21 -7.39
C ALA A 9 -7.10 -65.92 -6.59
N LEU A 10 -7.27 -66.05 -5.27
CA LEU A 10 -7.16 -64.93 -4.33
C LEU A 10 -5.68 -64.65 -4.06
N LEU A 11 -5.24 -63.42 -4.28
CA LEU A 11 -3.91 -62.94 -3.89
C LEU A 11 -4.05 -62.01 -2.67
N SER A 12 -3.58 -62.45 -1.51
CA SER A 12 -3.46 -61.64 -0.31
C SER A 12 -2.14 -60.86 -0.33
N PHE A 13 -2.18 -59.54 -0.43
CA PHE A 13 -1.00 -58.68 -0.30
C PHE A 13 -0.75 -58.34 1.18
N LEU A 14 0.37 -58.81 1.74
CA LEU A 14 0.93 -58.28 2.98
C LEU A 14 1.61 -56.92 2.69
N MET A 15 1.13 -55.85 3.32
CA MET A 15 1.81 -54.56 3.36
C MET A 15 2.68 -54.48 4.63
N LEU A 16 3.98 -54.76 4.51
CA LEU A 16 4.98 -54.27 5.48
C LEU A 16 5.33 -52.82 5.12
N GLY A 17 4.68 -51.86 5.77
CA GLY A 17 5.02 -50.45 5.69
C GLY A 17 6.05 -50.08 6.75
N CYS A 18 7.25 -49.70 6.31
CA CYS A 18 8.32 -49.16 7.15
C CYS A 18 7.85 -47.92 7.94
N SER A 19 7.87 -48.02 9.27
CA SER A 19 7.65 -46.89 10.17
C SER A 19 8.84 -45.93 10.13
N ARG A 20 8.66 -44.79 9.45
CA ARG A 20 9.63 -43.69 9.38
C ARG A 20 9.44 -42.80 10.61
N SER A 21 10.46 -42.68 11.46
CA SER A 21 10.42 -41.79 12.62
C SER A 21 10.20 -40.33 12.20
N PRO A 22 9.41 -39.55 12.94
CA PRO A 22 9.20 -38.13 12.64
C PRO A 22 10.53 -37.38 12.77
N PRO A 23 10.79 -36.38 11.91
CA PRO A 23 11.98 -35.55 12.04
C PRO A 23 11.95 -34.79 13.38
N PRO A 24 13.12 -34.53 14.00
CA PRO A 24 13.16 -33.70 15.20
C PRO A 24 12.58 -32.32 14.88
N ALA A 25 11.74 -31.82 15.78
CA ALA A 25 11.13 -30.51 15.67
C ALA A 25 12.23 -29.47 15.43
N SER A 26 12.15 -28.76 14.30
CA SER A 26 13.04 -27.66 14.00
C SER A 26 12.88 -26.60 15.07
N THR A 27 13.94 -26.39 15.86
CA THR A 27 14.03 -25.29 16.82
C THR A 27 13.91 -23.99 16.03
N VAL A 28 12.76 -23.33 16.15
CA VAL A 28 12.56 -21.98 15.62
C VAL A 28 13.57 -21.08 16.31
N ILE A 29 14.54 -20.58 15.56
CA ILE A 29 15.41 -19.50 16.03
C ILE A 29 14.48 -18.32 16.31
N ALA A 30 14.32 -17.97 17.57
CA ALA A 30 13.58 -16.79 17.99
C ALA A 30 14.23 -15.57 17.34
N GLY A 31 13.61 -15.05 16.27
CA GLY A 31 14.02 -13.81 15.65
C GLY A 31 13.99 -12.71 16.71
N THR A 32 15.04 -11.89 16.75
CA THR A 32 15.14 -10.72 17.63
C THR A 32 13.84 -9.93 17.52
N SER A 33 13.13 -9.77 18.65
CA SER A 33 11.89 -8.98 18.67
C SER A 33 12.22 -7.56 18.19
N VAL A 34 11.52 -7.10 17.16
CA VAL A 34 11.67 -5.75 16.62
C VAL A 34 11.29 -4.75 17.72
N ASP A 35 12.21 -3.87 18.07
CA ASP A 35 11.89 -2.69 18.89
C ASP A 35 11.11 -1.70 18.03
N VAL A 36 9.78 -1.80 18.13
CA VAL A 36 8.83 -1.01 17.33
C VAL A 36 8.99 0.49 17.61
N ASP A 37 9.25 0.86 18.86
CA ASP A 37 9.30 2.27 19.27
C ASP A 37 10.60 2.91 18.81
N ALA A 38 11.73 2.20 18.94
CA ALA A 38 13.01 2.65 18.40
C ALA A 38 12.99 2.77 16.87
N GLU A 39 12.38 1.80 16.18
CA GLU A 39 12.26 1.83 14.72
C GLU A 39 11.35 2.97 14.23
N PHE A 40 10.23 3.20 14.93
CA PHE A 40 9.34 4.32 14.65
C PHE A 40 10.06 5.67 14.84
N ALA A 41 10.81 5.83 15.93
CA ALA A 41 11.60 7.04 16.19
C ALA A 41 12.69 7.27 15.13
N ARG A 42 13.39 6.20 14.71
CA ARG A 42 14.37 6.26 13.62
C ARG A 42 13.72 6.73 12.33
N LEU A 43 12.61 6.11 11.92
CA LEU A 43 11.91 6.47 10.69
C LEU A 43 11.34 7.89 10.74
N GLN A 44 10.87 8.36 11.89
CA GLN A 44 10.41 9.75 12.05
C GLN A 44 11.56 10.74 11.88
N ALA A 45 12.73 10.46 12.45
CA ALA A 45 13.94 11.27 12.23
C ALA A 45 14.38 11.25 10.76
N SER A 46 14.39 10.07 10.12
CA SER A 46 14.65 9.93 8.68
C SER A 46 13.66 10.72 7.83
N LEU A 47 12.36 10.70 8.14
CA LEU A 47 11.36 11.45 7.38
C LEU A 47 11.65 12.96 7.43
N ALA A 48 11.92 13.48 8.64
CA ALA A 48 12.21 14.90 8.82
C ALA A 48 13.48 15.34 8.07
N GLN A 49 14.47 14.45 7.95
CA GLN A 49 15.72 14.70 7.23
C GLN A 49 15.57 14.56 5.70
N GLU A 50 14.89 13.52 5.24
CA GLU A 50 14.87 13.10 3.84
C GLU A 50 13.75 13.77 3.02
N VAL A 51 12.69 14.26 3.68
CA VAL A 51 11.52 14.84 3.02
C VAL A 51 11.34 16.31 3.41
N PRO A 52 11.85 17.25 2.60
CA PRO A 52 11.64 18.68 2.82
C PRO A 52 10.15 19.03 2.88
N GLY A 53 9.76 19.74 3.94
CA GLY A 53 8.35 20.12 4.15
C GLY A 53 7.44 18.96 4.57
N ALA A 54 8.00 17.86 5.09
CA ALA A 54 7.22 16.81 5.73
C ALA A 54 6.30 17.41 6.80
N ILE A 55 5.06 16.93 6.82
CA ILE A 55 4.08 17.30 7.84
C ILE A 55 4.43 16.55 9.13
N THR A 56 4.59 17.30 10.21
CA THR A 56 4.64 16.75 11.57
C THR A 56 3.28 17.01 12.23
N ASP A 57 2.66 15.96 12.75
CA ASP A 57 1.36 16.06 13.38
C ASP A 57 1.49 16.46 14.86
N SER A 58 0.59 17.33 15.33
CA SER A 58 0.31 17.46 16.76
C SER A 58 -0.34 16.18 17.28
N ALA A 59 -0.38 16.00 18.61
CA ALA A 59 -1.06 14.85 19.22
C ALA A 59 -2.53 14.74 18.76
N GLU A 60 -3.25 15.86 18.67
CA GLU A 60 -4.63 15.91 18.21
C GLU A 60 -4.77 15.54 16.72
N SER A 61 -3.92 16.10 15.85
CA SER A 61 -3.93 15.75 14.43
C SER A 61 -3.63 14.26 14.22
N GLY A 62 -2.63 13.73 14.93
CA GLY A 62 -2.27 12.31 14.89
C GLY A 62 -3.43 11.40 15.32
N GLN A 63 -4.14 11.76 16.41
CA GLN A 63 -5.33 11.02 16.86
C GLN A 63 -6.46 11.06 15.83
N ARG A 64 -6.71 12.21 15.20
CA ARG A 64 -7.71 12.34 14.14
C ARG A 64 -7.40 11.44 12.95
N TRP A 65 -6.15 11.42 12.49
CA TRP A 65 -5.69 10.56 11.40
C TRP A 65 -5.75 9.08 11.76
N ALA A 66 -5.36 8.72 12.99
CA ALA A 66 -5.54 7.38 13.51
C ALA A 66 -7.01 6.94 13.47
N ALA A 67 -7.93 7.79 13.94
CA ALA A 67 -9.36 7.48 13.94
C ALA A 67 -9.94 7.30 12.52
N LEU A 68 -9.51 8.13 11.56
CA LEU A 68 -9.89 7.97 10.15
C LEU A 68 -9.40 6.63 9.58
N ALA A 69 -8.12 6.32 9.79
CA ALA A 69 -7.51 5.09 9.30
C ALA A 69 -8.15 3.83 9.93
N GLN A 70 -8.34 3.84 11.25
CA GLN A 70 -8.98 2.75 11.98
C GLN A 70 -10.40 2.48 11.49
N ARG A 71 -11.22 3.53 11.26
CA ARG A 71 -12.57 3.36 10.69
C ARG A 71 -12.53 2.73 9.30
N ALA A 72 -11.63 3.20 8.44
CA ALA A 72 -11.50 2.68 7.08
C ALA A 72 -11.01 1.22 7.03
N VAL A 73 -10.06 0.86 7.90
CA VAL A 73 -9.56 -0.52 8.03
C VAL A 73 -10.63 -1.44 8.62
N ALA A 74 -11.34 -0.98 9.66
CA ALA A 74 -12.41 -1.74 10.30
C ALA A 74 -13.60 -2.01 9.36
N SER A 75 -13.98 -1.04 8.50
CA SER A 75 -15.09 -1.22 7.55
C SER A 75 -14.83 -2.30 6.49
N ARG A 76 -13.57 -2.69 6.29
CA ARG A 76 -13.17 -3.80 5.40
C ARG A 76 -12.97 -5.11 6.14
N GLY A 77 -13.22 -5.16 7.45
CA GLY A 77 -13.05 -6.36 8.26
C GLY A 77 -11.59 -6.81 8.39
N GLN A 78 -10.62 -5.94 8.09
CA GLN A 78 -9.21 -6.28 8.11
C GLN A 78 -8.61 -6.08 9.50
N ALA A 79 -8.08 -7.14 10.10
CA ALA A 79 -7.44 -7.08 11.40
C ALA A 79 -5.95 -6.76 11.28
N ILE A 80 -5.47 -5.79 12.07
CA ILE A 80 -4.03 -5.54 12.25
C ILE A 80 -3.49 -6.57 13.24
N ARG A 81 -2.70 -7.53 12.73
CA ARG A 81 -2.17 -8.67 13.53
C ARG A 81 -0.75 -8.48 14.04
N ARG A 82 -0.02 -7.53 13.47
CA ARG A 82 1.30 -7.10 13.93
C ARG A 82 1.43 -5.57 13.78
N PRO A 83 2.37 -4.94 14.51
CA PRO A 83 2.81 -3.59 14.20
C PRO A 83 3.22 -3.48 12.73
N GLN A 84 2.65 -2.50 12.02
CA GLN A 84 2.94 -2.24 10.61
C GLN A 84 2.59 -0.80 10.23
N LEU A 85 3.25 -0.28 9.20
CA LEU A 85 2.97 1.03 8.63
C LEU A 85 1.88 0.92 7.56
N LEU A 86 1.03 1.93 7.51
CA LEU A 86 0.01 2.12 6.48
C LEU A 86 0.24 3.49 5.83
N MET A 87 0.01 3.60 4.52
CA MET A 87 -0.11 4.90 3.86
C MET A 87 -1.57 5.32 3.89
N VAL A 88 -1.89 6.40 4.58
CA VAL A 88 -3.26 6.92 4.68
C VAL A 88 -3.36 8.22 3.90
N VAL A 89 -4.29 8.30 2.97
CA VAL A 89 -4.53 9.45 2.09
C VAL A 89 -5.91 10.00 2.36
N ASP A 90 -6.03 11.31 2.54
CA ASP A 90 -7.33 11.98 2.56
C ASP A 90 -7.56 12.73 1.26
N ARG A 91 -8.49 12.21 0.45
CA ARG A 91 -8.84 12.76 -0.86
C ARG A 91 -9.73 13.99 -0.76
N ASN A 92 -10.19 14.37 0.43
CA ASN A 92 -11.01 15.56 0.62
C ASN A 92 -10.32 16.78 -0.03
N PRO A 93 -11.00 17.55 -0.91
CA PRO A 93 -10.43 18.73 -1.56
C PRO A 93 -9.85 19.78 -0.61
N ALA A 94 -10.38 19.87 0.61
CA ALA A 94 -9.91 20.78 1.66
C ALA A 94 -8.69 20.25 2.44
N VAL A 95 -8.34 18.97 2.28
CA VAL A 95 -7.22 18.32 3.00
C VAL A 95 -6.07 18.00 2.05
N GLN A 96 -6.24 17.07 1.10
CA GLN A 96 -5.22 16.72 0.10
C GLN A 96 -3.84 16.42 0.68
N GLU A 97 -3.80 15.54 1.66
CA GLU A 97 -2.58 15.16 2.35
C GLU A 97 -2.54 13.65 2.62
N MET A 98 -1.36 13.13 2.91
CA MET A 98 -1.14 11.75 3.31
C MET A 98 -0.36 11.66 4.63
N ARG A 99 -0.63 10.64 5.45
CA ARG A 99 0.14 10.26 6.65
C ARG A 99 0.67 8.84 6.53
N LEU A 100 1.86 8.60 7.06
CA LEU A 100 2.35 7.26 7.36
C LEU A 100 1.95 6.92 8.79
N MET A 101 1.07 5.93 8.94
CA MET A 101 0.50 5.56 10.23
C MET A 101 1.09 4.25 10.70
N LEU A 102 1.71 4.25 11.88
CA LEU A 102 2.00 3.02 12.61
C LEU A 102 0.70 2.48 13.19
N ALA A 103 0.23 1.37 12.64
CA ALA A 103 -0.89 0.60 13.14
C ALA A 103 -0.38 -0.51 14.07
N ARG A 104 -1.03 -0.69 15.21
CA ARG A 104 -0.74 -1.77 16.16
C ARG A 104 -1.97 -2.64 16.40
N PRO A 105 -1.80 -3.95 16.70
CA PRO A 105 -2.90 -4.83 17.08
C PRO A 105 -3.58 -4.40 18.38
N SER A 106 -2.79 -3.82 19.29
CA SER A 106 -3.22 -3.24 20.55
C SER A 106 -2.48 -1.93 20.81
N GLY A 107 -3.12 -1.02 21.53
CA GLY A 107 -2.58 0.32 21.81
C GLY A 107 -2.90 1.36 20.73
N ALA A 108 -2.35 2.57 20.92
CA ALA A 108 -2.62 3.70 20.06
C ALA A 108 -1.89 3.57 18.71
N TRP A 109 -2.55 4.00 17.63
CA TRP A 109 -1.91 4.20 16.34
C TRP A 109 -1.25 5.57 16.32
N GLN A 110 -0.08 5.67 15.69
CA GLN A 110 0.76 6.86 15.74
C GLN A 110 1.08 7.34 14.33
N SER A 111 0.96 8.65 14.09
CA SER A 111 1.41 9.26 12.84
C SER A 111 2.91 9.45 12.88
N LEU A 112 3.60 8.88 11.92
CA LEU A 112 5.02 9.10 11.69
C LEU A 112 5.26 10.51 11.10
N GLY A 113 4.28 11.02 10.37
CA GLY A 113 4.33 12.26 9.61
C GLY A 113 3.77 12.06 8.21
N GLY A 114 3.85 13.10 7.38
CA GLY A 114 3.14 13.10 6.10
C GLY A 114 3.65 14.06 5.05
N ALA A 115 2.86 14.23 4.00
CA ALA A 115 3.11 15.20 2.94
C ALA A 115 1.80 15.68 2.32
N ARG A 116 1.85 16.86 1.69
CA ARG A 116 0.80 17.30 0.76
C ARG A 116 0.82 16.41 -0.48
N ILE A 117 -0.37 16.04 -0.95
CA ILE A 117 -0.55 15.19 -2.13
C ILE A 117 -1.53 15.83 -3.11
N SER A 118 -1.75 15.16 -4.23
CA SER A 118 -2.82 15.53 -5.14
C SER A 118 -3.54 14.28 -5.63
N THR A 119 -4.84 14.21 -5.36
CA THR A 119 -5.72 13.15 -5.85
C THR A 119 -6.45 13.59 -7.12
N GLY A 120 -7.29 12.68 -7.61
CA GLY A 120 -8.29 12.91 -8.63
C GLY A 120 -9.22 14.08 -8.30
N GLN A 121 -9.77 14.71 -9.33
CA GLN A 121 -10.62 15.89 -9.23
C GLN A 121 -11.88 15.75 -10.09
N GLU A 122 -12.87 16.58 -9.79
CA GLU A 122 -14.10 16.75 -10.56
C GLU A 122 -13.95 17.84 -11.65
N GLY A 123 -15.01 18.04 -12.43
CA GLY A 123 -15.23 19.18 -13.31
C GLY A 123 -14.51 19.12 -14.65
N ARG A 124 -13.89 17.98 -15.02
CA ARG A 124 -13.18 17.86 -16.30
C ARG A 124 -13.29 16.45 -16.89
N HIS A 125 -13.68 16.36 -18.16
CA HIS A 125 -13.80 15.09 -18.86
C HIS A 125 -12.48 14.28 -18.81
N GLY A 126 -12.59 13.00 -18.45
CA GLY A 126 -11.45 12.09 -18.26
C GLY A 126 -10.72 12.26 -16.93
N TYR A 127 -11.27 13.01 -15.97
CA TYR A 127 -10.77 13.10 -14.60
C TYR A 127 -11.69 12.35 -13.64
N PHE A 128 -11.10 11.45 -12.87
CA PHE A 128 -11.83 10.62 -11.92
C PHE A 128 -11.62 11.13 -10.51
N ILE A 129 -12.60 10.93 -9.65
CA ILE A 129 -12.43 11.09 -8.21
C ILE A 129 -11.68 9.84 -7.71
N THR A 130 -10.53 10.02 -7.07
CA THR A 130 -9.74 8.90 -6.54
C THR A 130 -10.60 8.08 -5.57
N PRO A 131 -10.74 6.75 -5.73
CA PRO A 131 -11.67 5.95 -4.94
C PRO A 131 -11.27 5.87 -3.47
N THR A 132 -12.24 5.80 -2.56
CA THR A 132 -12.01 5.54 -1.13
C THR A 132 -11.99 4.05 -0.85
N GLY A 133 -11.18 3.61 0.11
CA GLY A 133 -11.10 2.21 0.50
C GLY A 133 -9.77 1.82 1.14
N VAL A 134 -9.58 0.52 1.30
CA VAL A 134 -8.30 -0.08 1.68
C VAL A 134 -7.85 -0.91 0.49
N PHE A 135 -6.69 -0.57 -0.06
CA PHE A 135 -6.13 -1.16 -1.27
C PHE A 135 -4.85 -1.89 -0.89
N PRO A 136 -4.79 -3.21 -1.08
CA PRO A 136 -3.62 -3.99 -0.74
C PRO A 136 -2.52 -3.79 -1.80
N HIS A 137 -1.29 -3.61 -1.34
CA HIS A 137 -0.05 -3.65 -2.12
C HIS A 137 0.65 -4.98 -1.81
N THR A 138 0.33 -6.00 -2.59
CA THR A 138 0.90 -7.34 -2.46
C THR A 138 1.82 -7.64 -3.64
N ASP A 139 2.44 -8.80 -3.64
CA ASP A 139 3.19 -9.33 -4.78
C ASP A 139 2.30 -9.77 -5.97
N ALA A 140 0.98 -9.55 -5.96
CA ALA A 140 0.12 -9.99 -7.06
C ALA A 140 0.24 -9.13 -8.34
N ILE A 141 0.71 -7.88 -8.19
CA ILE A 141 0.89 -6.92 -9.27
C ILE A 141 2.34 -6.44 -9.19
N LEU A 142 3.06 -6.47 -10.30
CA LEU A 142 4.42 -5.95 -10.37
C LEU A 142 4.38 -4.45 -10.68
N ASP A 143 4.99 -3.66 -9.80
CA ASP A 143 5.24 -2.25 -9.93
C ASP A 143 6.25 -1.93 -11.05
N TRP A 144 6.48 -0.66 -11.30
CA TRP A 144 7.53 -0.23 -12.23
C TRP A 144 8.21 1.07 -11.81
N ARG A 145 9.25 1.41 -12.56
CA ARG A 145 10.04 2.64 -12.41
C ARG A 145 9.65 3.61 -13.52
N ALA A 146 9.46 4.88 -13.17
CA ALA A 146 9.20 5.93 -14.13
C ALA A 146 10.38 6.09 -15.11
N GLU A 147 10.11 6.29 -16.39
CA GLU A 147 11.16 6.57 -17.39
C GLU A 147 11.63 8.03 -17.36
N GLY A 148 10.85 8.92 -16.71
CA GLY A 148 11.14 10.36 -16.66
C GLY A 148 10.90 11.09 -17.98
N THR A 149 10.02 10.56 -18.83
CA THR A 149 9.68 11.13 -20.14
C THR A 149 8.75 12.33 -20.01
N PHE A 150 8.93 13.32 -20.89
CA PHE A 150 8.06 14.48 -20.98
C PHE A 150 6.85 14.18 -21.86
N ASN A 151 5.67 14.63 -21.44
CA ASN A 151 4.49 14.67 -22.30
C ASN A 151 4.51 15.91 -23.22
N ALA A 152 3.50 16.07 -24.07
CA ALA A 152 3.37 17.20 -25.00
C ALA A 152 3.39 18.60 -24.34
N ASN A 153 3.13 18.68 -23.03
CA ASN A 153 3.19 19.94 -22.26
C ASN A 153 4.54 20.14 -21.55
N GLY A 154 5.56 19.32 -21.84
CA GLY A 154 6.84 19.40 -21.16
C GLY A 154 6.79 18.96 -19.69
N ILE A 155 5.84 18.09 -19.32
CA ILE A 155 5.67 17.59 -17.95
C ILE A 155 6.04 16.11 -17.86
N ARG A 156 6.83 15.74 -16.86
CA ARG A 156 7.10 14.34 -16.50
C ARG A 156 5.97 13.79 -15.65
N GLY A 157 5.04 13.09 -16.29
CA GLY A 157 3.78 12.65 -15.66
C GLY A 157 3.98 11.83 -14.38
N LEU A 158 5.00 10.97 -14.34
CA LEU A 158 5.32 10.08 -13.23
C LEU A 158 6.55 10.54 -12.41
N GLY A 159 6.96 11.80 -12.58
CA GLY A 159 8.15 12.36 -11.93
C GLY A 159 9.47 12.03 -12.64
N LEU A 160 10.58 12.17 -11.92
CA LEU A 160 11.92 11.91 -12.46
C LEU A 160 12.11 10.44 -12.84
N LYS A 161 13.07 10.18 -13.73
CA LYS A 161 13.47 8.81 -14.09
C LYS A 161 13.87 8.03 -12.83
N GLY A 162 13.43 6.79 -12.74
CA GLY A 162 13.74 5.89 -11.63
C GLY A 162 12.83 6.03 -10.41
N MET A 163 11.88 6.98 -10.39
CA MET A 163 10.89 7.05 -9.31
C MET A 163 9.99 5.82 -9.32
N ARG A 164 9.61 5.35 -8.14
CA ARG A 164 8.73 4.18 -8.00
C ARG A 164 7.29 4.55 -8.34
N VAL A 165 6.60 3.66 -9.04
CA VAL A 165 5.15 3.71 -9.25
C VAL A 165 4.56 2.48 -8.58
N TRP A 166 3.82 2.69 -7.49
CA TRP A 166 3.07 1.62 -6.82
C TRP A 166 1.73 1.44 -7.51
N ASP A 167 1.45 0.21 -7.93
CA ASP A 167 0.25 -0.16 -8.67
C ASP A 167 -0.71 -0.98 -7.83
N PHE A 168 -1.91 -0.44 -7.64
CA PHE A 168 -2.98 -1.04 -6.85
C PHE A 168 -4.07 -1.68 -7.72
N GLY A 169 -3.80 -1.88 -9.00
CA GLY A 169 -4.70 -2.57 -9.90
C GLY A 169 -5.79 -1.69 -10.51
N TRP A 170 -6.70 -2.35 -11.21
CA TRP A 170 -7.93 -1.74 -11.70
C TRP A 170 -8.91 -1.56 -10.54
N GLN A 171 -9.45 -0.36 -10.42
CA GLN A 171 -10.38 0.04 -9.38
C GLN A 171 -11.54 0.80 -10.00
N THR A 172 -12.75 0.54 -9.53
CA THR A 172 -13.92 1.34 -9.87
C THR A 172 -13.81 2.72 -9.25
N ALA A 173 -13.91 3.77 -10.07
CA ALA A 173 -13.88 5.15 -9.64
C ALA A 173 -15.02 5.96 -10.26
N GLU A 174 -15.44 6.99 -9.55
CA GLU A 174 -16.44 7.93 -10.04
C GLU A 174 -15.86 8.83 -11.14
N ARG A 175 -16.61 8.98 -12.23
CA ARG A 175 -16.29 9.89 -13.33
C ARG A 175 -16.60 11.30 -12.85
N GLY A 176 -15.55 12.08 -12.58
CA GLY A 176 -15.68 13.43 -12.02
C GLY A 176 -16.28 14.46 -12.98
N TRP A 177 -16.73 14.08 -14.18
CA TRP A 177 -17.34 14.98 -15.16
C TRP A 177 -18.80 14.68 -15.45
N ASP A 178 -19.35 13.59 -14.91
CA ASP A 178 -20.74 13.24 -15.11
C ASP A 178 -21.56 13.82 -13.96
N ALA A 179 -22.61 14.58 -14.31
CA ALA A 179 -23.52 15.14 -13.32
C ALA A 179 -24.25 14.06 -12.49
N ASP A 180 -24.40 12.87 -13.05
CA ASP A 180 -25.12 11.74 -12.42
C ASP A 180 -24.19 10.78 -11.64
N GLY A 181 -22.89 11.09 -11.51
CA GLY A 181 -21.97 10.29 -10.70
C GLY A 181 -21.67 8.89 -11.26
N GLY A 182 -21.64 8.74 -12.58
CA GLY A 182 -21.34 7.45 -13.22
C GLY A 182 -19.94 6.93 -12.88
N THR A 183 -19.71 5.62 -12.98
CA THR A 183 -18.42 5.00 -12.61
C THR A 183 -17.70 4.38 -13.80
N ALA A 184 -16.37 4.29 -13.74
CA ALA A 184 -15.59 3.45 -14.66
C ALA A 184 -14.32 2.94 -13.97
N GLU A 185 -13.67 1.97 -14.62
CA GLU A 185 -12.40 1.43 -14.13
C GLU A 185 -11.24 2.38 -14.41
N ILE A 186 -10.41 2.62 -13.39
CA ILE A 186 -9.13 3.29 -13.49
C ILE A 186 -8.02 2.42 -12.93
N ARG A 187 -6.80 2.59 -13.42
CA ARG A 187 -5.62 2.01 -12.76
C ARG A 187 -5.24 2.93 -11.59
N LEU A 188 -5.36 2.45 -10.35
CA LEU A 188 -5.02 3.23 -9.17
C LEU A 188 -3.52 3.18 -8.91
N LEU A 189 -2.86 4.34 -8.95
CA LEU A 189 -1.41 4.46 -8.80
C LEU A 189 -1.06 5.46 -7.71
N VAL A 190 0.04 5.19 -6.99
CA VAL A 190 0.80 6.20 -6.22
C VAL A 190 2.12 6.44 -6.95
N HIS A 191 2.43 7.70 -7.25
CA HIS A 191 3.67 8.03 -7.96
C HIS A 191 4.21 9.43 -7.65
N ALA A 192 5.48 9.66 -7.97
CA ALA A 192 6.13 10.96 -7.84
C ALA A 192 5.55 12.01 -8.79
N THR A 193 5.75 13.27 -8.44
CA THR A 193 5.30 14.43 -9.22
C THR A 193 6.47 15.07 -9.96
N ASP A 194 6.24 15.73 -11.11
CA ASP A 194 7.30 16.54 -11.73
C ASP A 194 7.73 17.68 -10.78
N PRO A 195 8.98 17.69 -10.29
CA PRO A 195 9.45 18.68 -9.34
C PRO A 195 9.54 20.09 -9.94
N ALA A 196 9.74 20.20 -11.26
CA ALA A 196 9.92 21.50 -11.90
C ALA A 196 8.59 22.24 -12.13
N VAL A 197 7.48 21.51 -12.26
CA VAL A 197 6.21 22.08 -12.73
C VAL A 197 5.06 21.87 -11.75
N LEU A 198 4.94 20.67 -11.17
CA LEU A 198 3.71 20.22 -10.53
C LEU A 198 3.80 20.02 -9.01
N GLU A 199 5.00 19.91 -8.42
CA GLU A 199 5.14 19.71 -6.96
C GLU A 199 4.61 20.91 -6.16
N GLN A 200 4.86 22.13 -6.62
CA GLN A 200 4.28 23.36 -6.04
C GLN A 200 2.73 23.38 -6.09
N ARG A 201 2.11 22.45 -6.82
CA ARG A 201 0.66 22.31 -6.92
C ARG A 201 0.10 21.21 -6.01
N LEU A 202 0.91 20.52 -5.22
CA LEU A 202 0.42 19.56 -4.22
C LEU A 202 -0.37 20.29 -3.11
N GLY A 203 -1.31 19.58 -2.49
CA GLY A 203 -2.29 20.13 -1.55
C GLY A 203 -3.61 20.56 -2.20
N ARG A 204 -3.88 20.09 -3.43
CA ARG A 204 -5.15 20.31 -4.15
C ARG A 204 -5.48 19.14 -5.09
N PRO A 205 -6.77 18.86 -5.35
CA PRO A 205 -7.16 17.89 -6.37
C PRO A 205 -6.67 18.36 -7.74
N ALA A 206 -5.83 17.58 -8.40
CA ALA A 206 -5.21 17.95 -9.68
C ALA A 206 -4.61 16.74 -10.43
N SER A 207 -5.11 15.54 -10.18
CA SER A 207 -4.73 14.31 -10.88
C SER A 207 -5.92 13.76 -11.68
N LYS A 208 -5.68 12.75 -12.53
CA LYS A 208 -6.75 12.03 -13.26
C LYS A 208 -7.29 10.81 -12.49
N GLY A 209 -7.09 10.74 -11.18
CA GLY A 209 -7.55 9.62 -10.33
C GLY A 209 -6.42 8.92 -9.57
N CYS A 210 -5.16 9.14 -9.92
CA CYS A 210 -3.98 8.69 -9.18
C CYS A 210 -3.70 9.54 -7.94
N ILE A 211 -2.78 9.09 -7.10
CA ILE A 211 -2.23 9.85 -5.97
C ILE A 211 -0.82 10.30 -6.33
N ARG A 212 -0.65 11.62 -6.40
CA ARG A 212 0.66 12.23 -6.67
C ARG A 212 1.31 12.67 -5.37
N VAL A 213 2.52 12.20 -5.11
CA VAL A 213 3.33 12.57 -3.94
C VAL A 213 4.54 13.43 -4.36
N PRO A 214 5.17 14.18 -3.44
CA PRO A 214 6.47 14.78 -3.71
C PRO A 214 7.52 13.72 -4.02
N GLY A 215 8.48 14.04 -4.89
CA GLY A 215 9.62 13.18 -5.22
C GLY A 215 10.41 12.72 -3.99
N PRO A 216 10.74 13.59 -3.02
CA PRO A 216 11.40 13.16 -1.79
C PRO A 216 10.57 12.15 -0.98
N MET A 217 9.24 12.32 -0.91
CA MET A 217 8.36 11.35 -0.25
C MET A 217 8.33 10.02 -1.01
N ASN A 218 8.29 10.02 -2.36
CA ASN A 218 8.41 8.80 -3.16
C ASN A 218 9.72 8.05 -2.85
N VAL A 219 10.84 8.77 -2.81
CA VAL A 219 12.14 8.20 -2.47
C VAL A 219 12.14 7.63 -1.04
N PHE A 220 11.54 8.33 -0.08
CA PHE A 220 11.43 7.86 1.30
C PHE A 220 10.64 6.54 1.39
N LEU A 221 9.46 6.49 0.75
CA LEU A 221 8.62 5.28 0.71
C LEU A 221 9.37 4.07 0.13
N ASP A 222 10.06 4.28 -0.98
CA ASP A 222 10.81 3.27 -1.74
C ASP A 222 12.10 2.83 -1.04
N ARG A 223 12.84 3.75 -0.42
CA ARG A 223 14.05 3.42 0.33
C ARG A 223 13.74 2.64 1.61
N HIS A 224 12.72 3.05 2.35
CA HIS A 224 12.37 2.42 3.63
C HIS A 224 11.35 1.28 3.48
N GLY A 225 10.95 0.95 2.25
CA GLY A 225 10.07 -0.18 1.93
C GLY A 225 8.71 -0.11 2.64
N ILE A 226 8.14 1.10 2.79
CA ILE A 226 7.00 1.36 3.69
C ILE A 226 5.79 0.47 3.38
N LEU A 227 5.57 0.17 2.10
CA LEU A 227 4.48 -0.67 1.59
C LEU A 227 4.96 -2.04 1.07
N ASP A 228 6.24 -2.36 1.25
CA ASP A 228 6.91 -3.41 0.47
C ASP A 228 7.08 -4.73 1.23
N SER A 229 6.26 -4.96 2.28
CA SER A 229 6.37 -6.19 3.10
C SER A 229 6.34 -7.47 2.24
N ASP A 230 5.41 -7.57 1.29
CA ASP A 230 5.29 -8.74 0.41
C ASP A 230 6.34 -8.69 -0.72
N TYR A 231 6.69 -7.50 -1.20
CA TYR A 231 7.71 -7.30 -2.24
C TYR A 231 9.10 -7.75 -1.80
N GLU A 232 9.52 -7.42 -0.57
CA GLU A 232 10.81 -7.85 -0.01
C GLU A 232 10.85 -9.37 0.21
N ALA A 233 9.69 -10.00 0.44
CA ALA A 233 9.61 -11.45 0.49
C ALA A 233 9.74 -12.06 -0.92
N ALA A 234 9.00 -11.54 -1.89
CA ALA A 234 9.00 -12.01 -3.27
C ALA A 234 10.38 -11.85 -3.95
N ALA A 235 11.09 -10.74 -3.69
CA ALA A 235 12.40 -10.44 -4.27
C ALA A 235 13.49 -11.47 -3.93
N LYS A 236 13.33 -12.23 -2.83
CA LYS A 236 14.25 -13.31 -2.46
C LYS A 236 14.22 -14.49 -3.44
N ALA A 237 13.12 -14.66 -4.16
CA ALA A 237 12.90 -15.79 -5.07
C ALA A 237 12.65 -15.36 -6.52
N ASP A 238 12.22 -14.12 -6.76
CA ASP A 238 11.89 -13.61 -8.09
C ASP A 238 12.67 -12.33 -8.41
N PRO A 239 13.63 -12.39 -9.37
CA PRO A 239 14.47 -11.26 -9.73
C PRO A 239 13.70 -10.08 -10.33
N ARG A 240 12.45 -10.28 -10.76
CA ARG A 240 11.60 -9.18 -11.26
C ARG A 240 11.26 -8.20 -10.15
N TYR A 241 10.95 -8.69 -8.95
CA TYR A 241 10.67 -7.82 -7.79
C TYR A 241 11.94 -7.11 -7.33
N GLU A 242 13.06 -7.82 -7.29
CA GLU A 242 14.37 -7.23 -6.98
C GLU A 242 14.73 -6.10 -7.95
N ALA A 243 14.46 -6.28 -9.26
CA ALA A 243 14.75 -5.28 -10.29
C ALA A 243 13.91 -4.00 -10.15
N VAL A 244 12.71 -4.07 -9.59
CA VAL A 244 11.88 -2.87 -9.33
C VAL A 244 12.28 -2.23 -8.00
N LEU A 245 12.72 -3.00 -7.00
CA LEU A 245 13.16 -2.46 -5.71
C LEU A 245 14.45 -1.64 -5.82
N ARG A 246 14.61 -0.69 -4.89
CA ARG A 246 15.74 0.23 -4.93
C ARG A 246 17.02 -0.50 -4.48
N PRO A 247 18.17 -0.36 -5.17
CA PRO A 247 19.39 -1.05 -4.77
C PRO A 247 19.94 -0.61 -3.40
N ASP A 248 19.82 0.68 -3.04
CA ASP A 248 20.23 1.26 -1.76
C ASP A 248 19.09 1.30 -0.73
N ARG A 249 18.09 0.41 -0.84
CA ARG A 249 16.99 0.34 0.13
C ARG A 249 17.46 -0.19 1.50
N SER A 250 16.78 0.28 2.54
CA SER A 250 16.88 -0.19 3.91
C SER A 250 15.45 -0.41 4.43
N PRO A 251 14.81 -1.53 4.03
CA PRO A 251 13.40 -1.75 4.32
C PRO A 251 13.18 -1.86 5.83
N THR A 252 12.16 -1.18 6.33
CA THR A 252 11.78 -1.25 7.73
C THR A 252 11.15 -2.60 8.08
N PRO A 253 11.45 -3.19 9.26
CA PRO A 253 10.68 -4.33 9.76
C PRO A 253 9.21 -4.00 10.04
N LEU A 254 8.83 -2.71 10.05
CA LEU A 254 7.46 -2.25 10.17
C LEU A 254 6.75 -2.10 8.82
N ALA A 255 7.36 -2.49 7.69
CA ALA A 255 6.72 -2.43 6.38
C ALA A 255 5.31 -3.05 6.42
N GLY A 256 4.34 -2.39 5.79
CA GLY A 256 2.99 -2.91 5.63
C GLY A 256 2.67 -3.22 4.18
N THR A 257 1.38 -3.35 3.87
CA THR A 257 0.87 -3.65 2.52
C THR A 257 -0.40 -2.86 2.21
N MET A 258 -0.69 -1.76 2.92
CA MET A 258 -1.99 -1.10 2.81
C MET A 258 -1.87 0.37 2.43
N LEU A 259 -2.53 0.72 1.34
CA LEU A 259 -2.95 2.08 1.04
C LEU A 259 -4.40 2.26 1.51
N VAL A 260 -4.61 3.21 2.41
CA VAL A 260 -5.93 3.56 2.92
C VAL A 260 -6.31 4.92 2.36
N ILE A 261 -7.40 5.02 1.60
CA ILE A 261 -7.90 6.28 1.04
C ILE A 261 -9.23 6.61 1.71
N VAL A 262 -9.26 7.74 2.41
CA VAL A 262 -10.44 8.26 3.10
C VAL A 262 -10.92 9.54 2.45
N ASP A 263 -12.15 9.91 2.76
CA ASP A 263 -12.70 11.24 2.53
C ASP A 263 -13.23 11.78 3.86
N SER A 264 -12.52 12.72 4.48
CA SER A 264 -12.89 13.20 5.81
C SER A 264 -14.21 13.99 5.84
N THR A 265 -14.75 14.41 4.69
CA THR A 265 -16.10 15.03 4.65
C THR A 265 -17.21 14.03 4.93
N ALA A 266 -17.04 12.76 4.55
CA ALA A 266 -18.05 11.73 4.72
C ALA A 266 -18.37 11.43 6.20
N GLY A 267 -17.47 11.77 7.12
CA GLY A 267 -17.69 11.68 8.56
C GLY A 267 -18.52 12.84 9.15
N LEU A 268 -18.66 13.96 8.45
CA LEU A 268 -19.47 15.11 8.90
C LEU A 268 -20.94 14.96 8.54
N VAL A 269 -21.26 14.25 7.44
CA VAL A 269 -22.65 14.05 6.99
C VAL A 269 -23.43 13.09 7.92
N ALA A 270 -22.75 12.09 8.51
CA ALA A 270 -23.38 11.15 9.44
C ALA A 270 -23.76 11.77 10.80
N ALA A 271 -23.22 12.95 11.15
CA ALA A 271 -23.53 13.65 12.40
C ALA A 271 -24.65 14.70 12.24
N ALA A 272 -25.12 14.96 11.03
CA ALA A 272 -26.05 16.05 10.72
C ALA A 272 -27.51 15.62 10.48
N GLN A 273 -27.89 14.39 10.79
CA GLN A 273 -29.31 13.98 10.80
C GLN A 273 -29.85 13.86 12.23
N PRO A 274 -30.60 14.86 12.74
CA PRO A 274 -31.53 14.62 13.83
C PRO A 274 -32.71 13.78 13.30
N ARG A 275 -33.22 12.88 14.15
CA ARG A 275 -34.49 12.18 13.93
C ARG A 275 -35.65 13.16 13.85
#